data_AF-A0A2V5JT42-F1
#
_entry.id   AF-A0A2V5JT42-F1
#
_cell.length_a   1.000
_cell.length_b   1.000
_cell.length_c   1.000
_cell.angle_alpha   90.00
_cell.angle_beta   90.00
_cell.angle_gamma   90.00
#
_symmetry.space_group_name_H-M   'P 1'
#
loop_
_entity.id
_entity.type
_entity.pdbx_description
1 polymer ?
#
loop_
_entity_poly.entity_id
_entity_poly.type
_entity_poly.pdbx_seq_one_letter_code
_entity_poly.pdbx_strand_id
1 'polypeptide(L)'
;MPRDPLELPERDEELLLGLMRAGFSQRRKQLRKLLRDYAEDWDTIAQRLNINPKARAEELSLLQWIDLANFIAPVPHPDPRLTTSERFPIVDKKDRILGSASRSEVHGNNLLHRAVHILIFNAAGEVYLQQRSRWKDRHPLKWDSSAAGHVAAAERYDETARRELKEELGVSVPLRKILKLPAARRTDHEFIWLYKGVVSSELAPNKCEIQRGIFLPPAVVDGWTSARPEDFASGFLECWNAYRRKMPLDGNRPIRPRTFS
;
A
#
# COMPACT_ATOMS: atom_id res chain seq x y z
N MET A 1 20.75 -7.60 -14.81
CA MET A 1 20.06 -6.85 -13.75
C MET A 1 18.58 -7.24 -13.79
N PRO A 2 17.88 -7.39 -12.65
CA PRO A 2 16.42 -7.49 -12.69
C PRO A 2 15.87 -6.25 -13.40
N ARG A 3 14.87 -6.44 -14.29
CA ARG A 3 14.22 -5.33 -15.00
C ARG A 3 13.57 -4.38 -14.00
N ASP A 4 13.54 -3.09 -14.33
CA ASP A 4 12.81 -2.11 -13.53
C ASP A 4 11.33 -2.53 -13.45
N PRO A 5 10.74 -2.68 -12.25
CA PRO A 5 9.32 -2.96 -12.09
C PRO A 5 8.38 -1.98 -12.81
N LEU A 6 8.88 -0.78 -13.15
CA LEU A 6 8.17 0.24 -13.91
C LEU A 6 8.22 0.04 -15.44
N GLU A 7 9.13 -0.78 -15.97
CA GLU A 7 9.26 -1.03 -17.42
C GLU A 7 8.12 -1.86 -18.01
N LEU A 8 7.49 -2.72 -17.20
CA LEU A 8 6.34 -3.51 -17.63
C LEU A 8 5.03 -2.77 -17.35
N PRO A 9 4.01 -2.91 -18.21
CA PRO A 9 2.67 -2.44 -17.90
C PRO A 9 2.20 -3.03 -16.57
N GLU A 10 1.39 -2.26 -15.83
CA GLU A 10 0.81 -2.78 -14.60
C GLU A 10 -0.06 -4.00 -14.89
N ARG A 11 -0.10 -4.91 -13.91
CA ARG A 11 -0.84 -6.17 -13.99
C ARG A 11 -1.11 -6.68 -12.59
N ASP A 12 -2.20 -7.44 -12.46
CA ASP A 12 -2.35 -8.35 -11.33
C ASP A 12 -1.33 -9.50 -11.49
N GLU A 13 -0.27 -9.47 -10.66
CA GLU A 13 0.85 -10.40 -10.76
C GLU A 13 0.45 -11.84 -10.39
N GLU A 14 -0.50 -11.99 -9.47
CA GLU A 14 -1.02 -13.29 -9.08
C GLU A 14 -1.82 -13.91 -10.23
N LEU A 15 -2.68 -13.12 -10.87
CA LEU A 15 -3.42 -13.55 -12.05
C LEU A 15 -2.48 -13.87 -13.21
N LEU A 16 -1.51 -13.00 -13.52
CA LEU A 16 -0.54 -13.23 -14.59
C LEU A 16 0.21 -14.56 -14.39
N LEU A 17 0.72 -14.81 -13.18
CA LEU A 17 1.41 -16.05 -12.86
C LEU A 17 0.46 -17.26 -12.94
N GLY A 18 -0.79 -17.11 -12.50
CA GLY A 18 -1.83 -18.13 -12.65
C GLY A 18 -2.09 -18.50 -14.11
N LEU A 19 -2.28 -17.50 -14.96
CA LEU A 19 -2.48 -17.66 -16.41
C LEU A 19 -1.28 -18.34 -17.08
N MET A 20 -0.06 -17.90 -16.78
CA MET A 20 1.15 -18.52 -17.32
C MET A 20 1.28 -19.97 -16.86
N ARG A 21 1.07 -20.26 -15.57
CA ARG A 21 1.10 -21.64 -15.04
C ARG A 21 0.07 -22.52 -15.74
N ALA A 22 -1.16 -22.03 -15.92
CA ALA A 22 -2.20 -22.76 -16.63
C ALA A 22 -1.86 -22.97 -18.11
N GLY A 23 -1.37 -21.94 -18.80
CA GLY A 23 -0.98 -22.00 -20.21
C GLY A 23 0.18 -22.95 -20.48
N PHE A 24 1.16 -23.02 -19.58
CA PHE A 24 2.30 -23.93 -19.71
C PHE A 24 2.07 -25.31 -19.10
N SER A 25 0.88 -25.59 -18.55
CA SER A 25 0.56 -26.86 -17.87
C SER A 25 0.62 -28.09 -18.79
N GLN A 26 0.30 -27.93 -20.08
CA GLN A 26 0.34 -29.01 -21.07
C GLN A 26 0.99 -28.53 -22.36
N ARG A 27 2.15 -29.11 -22.68
CA ARG A 27 2.90 -28.79 -23.90
C ARG A 27 2.04 -28.99 -25.15
N ARG A 28 2.16 -28.06 -26.10
CA ARG A 28 1.52 -28.08 -27.43
C ARG A 28 -0.02 -28.01 -27.42
N LYS A 29 -0.66 -27.81 -26.28
CA LYS A 29 -2.11 -27.62 -26.20
C LYS A 29 -2.46 -26.14 -26.36
N GLN A 30 -3.52 -25.87 -27.11
CA GLN A 30 -3.97 -24.50 -27.40
C GLN A 30 -4.48 -23.80 -26.14
N LEU A 31 -4.19 -22.51 -26.02
CA LEU A 31 -4.56 -21.69 -24.85
C LEU A 31 -6.07 -21.70 -24.58
N ARG A 32 -6.92 -21.70 -25.61
CA ARG A 32 -8.39 -21.81 -25.48
C ARG A 32 -8.86 -23.01 -24.64
N LYS A 33 -8.07 -24.09 -24.60
CA LYS A 33 -8.39 -25.30 -23.82
C LYS A 33 -7.83 -25.24 -22.41
N LEU A 34 -6.74 -24.51 -22.21
CA LEU A 34 -6.01 -24.43 -20.94
C LEU A 34 -6.48 -23.29 -20.06
N LEU A 35 -6.97 -22.20 -20.66
CA LEU A 35 -7.41 -20.99 -19.96
C LEU A 35 -8.93 -20.88 -19.88
N ARG A 36 -9.67 -21.97 -20.10
CA ARG A 36 -11.14 -21.95 -20.14
C ARG A 36 -11.75 -21.38 -18.84
N ASP A 37 -11.14 -21.69 -17.70
CA ASP A 37 -11.62 -21.25 -16.38
C ASP A 37 -11.30 -19.77 -16.11
N TYR A 38 -10.41 -19.17 -16.90
CA TYR A 38 -10.02 -17.76 -16.79
C TYR A 38 -10.63 -16.87 -17.88
N ALA A 39 -10.90 -17.44 -19.06
CA ALA A 39 -11.23 -16.75 -20.29
C ALA A 39 -12.35 -17.50 -21.01
N GLU A 40 -13.59 -17.30 -20.56
CA GLU A 40 -14.77 -18.00 -21.10
C GLU A 40 -14.98 -17.72 -22.60
N ASP A 41 -14.81 -16.47 -23.02
CA ASP A 41 -14.89 -16.05 -24.43
C ASP A 41 -13.50 -15.80 -25.05
N TRP A 42 -12.72 -16.88 -25.16
CA TRP A 42 -11.35 -16.83 -25.71
C TRP A 42 -11.27 -16.22 -27.11
N ASP A 43 -12.23 -16.53 -27.99
CA ASP A 43 -12.17 -16.11 -29.39
C ASP A 43 -12.32 -14.57 -29.50
N THR A 44 -13.22 -13.96 -28.71
CA THR A 44 -13.33 -12.49 -28.59
C THR A 44 -12.08 -11.86 -27.97
N ILE A 45 -11.55 -12.46 -26.89
CA ILE A 45 -10.35 -11.96 -26.21
C ILE A 45 -9.16 -11.96 -27.18
N ALA A 46 -8.94 -13.09 -27.86
CA ALA A 46 -7.85 -13.25 -28.82
C ALA A 46 -7.95 -12.22 -29.95
N GLN A 47 -9.15 -11.99 -30.49
CA GLN A 47 -9.37 -10.97 -31.51
C GLN A 47 -9.03 -9.56 -31.00
N ARG A 48 -9.51 -9.18 -29.81
CA ARG A 48 -9.26 -7.84 -29.24
C ARG A 48 -7.80 -7.58 -28.91
N LEU A 49 -7.07 -8.61 -28.49
CA LEU A 49 -5.66 -8.52 -28.14
C LEU A 49 -4.70 -8.83 -29.31
N ASN A 50 -5.24 -9.03 -30.52
CA ASN A 50 -4.47 -9.44 -31.70
C ASN A 50 -3.60 -10.70 -31.45
N ILE A 51 -4.17 -11.66 -30.72
CA ILE A 51 -3.60 -12.98 -30.46
C ILE A 51 -4.23 -13.98 -31.43
N ASN A 52 -3.44 -14.90 -31.98
CA ASN A 52 -3.99 -15.99 -32.78
C ASN A 52 -4.95 -16.84 -31.91
N PRO A 53 -6.24 -17.04 -32.27
CA PRO A 53 -7.17 -17.83 -31.46
C PRO A 53 -6.74 -19.30 -31.26
N LYS A 54 -5.84 -19.79 -32.12
CA LYS A 54 -5.25 -21.13 -32.05
C LYS A 54 -3.89 -21.15 -31.34
N ALA A 55 -3.46 -20.02 -30.77
CA ALA A 55 -2.15 -19.87 -30.15
C ALA A 55 -1.91 -20.88 -29.01
N ARG A 56 -0.64 -21.21 -28.85
CA ARG A 56 -0.11 -21.95 -27.70
C ARG A 56 0.65 -21.00 -26.76
N ALA A 57 0.92 -21.46 -25.54
CA ALA A 57 1.53 -20.62 -24.52
C ALA A 57 2.91 -20.07 -24.93
N GLU A 58 3.73 -20.89 -25.59
CA GLU A 58 5.05 -20.52 -26.11
C GLU A 58 5.00 -19.50 -27.26
N GLU A 59 3.83 -19.27 -27.86
CA GLU A 59 3.64 -18.33 -28.97
C GLU A 59 3.28 -16.91 -28.50
N LEU A 60 2.97 -16.73 -27.20
CA LEU A 60 2.69 -15.41 -26.60
C LEU A 60 3.96 -14.79 -26.02
N SER A 61 4.20 -13.52 -26.36
CA SER A 61 5.18 -12.69 -25.67
C SER A 61 4.74 -12.36 -24.24
N LEU A 62 5.68 -11.92 -23.39
CA LEU A 62 5.36 -11.45 -22.04
C LEU A 62 4.34 -10.30 -22.04
N LEU A 63 4.43 -9.39 -23.01
CA LEU A 63 3.47 -8.28 -23.13
C LEU A 63 2.07 -8.78 -23.47
N GLN A 64 1.94 -9.76 -24.37
CA GLN A 64 0.63 -10.37 -24.68
C GLN A 64 0.06 -11.14 -23.48
N TRP A 65 0.90 -11.76 -22.65
CA TRP A 65 0.45 -12.35 -21.38
C TRP A 65 -0.05 -11.29 -20.39
N ILE A 66 0.61 -10.14 -20.33
CA ILE A 66 0.18 -9.00 -19.52
C ILE A 66 -1.14 -8.42 -20.05
N ASP A 67 -1.27 -8.21 -21.35
CA ASP A 67 -2.49 -7.72 -21.99
C ASP A 67 -3.66 -8.67 -21.76
N LEU A 68 -3.41 -9.98 -21.80
CA LEU A 68 -4.42 -10.99 -21.47
C LEU A 68 -4.87 -10.91 -20.02
N ALA A 69 -3.93 -10.80 -19.07
CA ALA A 69 -4.25 -10.64 -17.66
C ALA A 69 -5.09 -9.37 -17.42
N ASN A 70 -4.70 -8.26 -18.04
CA ASN A 70 -5.38 -6.97 -17.93
C ASN A 70 -6.73 -6.94 -18.64
N PHE A 71 -6.93 -7.75 -19.67
CA PHE A 71 -8.25 -7.90 -20.29
C PHE A 71 -9.22 -8.65 -19.37
N ILE A 72 -8.74 -9.73 -18.74
CA ILE A 72 -9.55 -10.57 -17.84
C ILE A 72 -9.88 -9.84 -16.54
N ALA A 73 -8.88 -9.19 -15.95
CA ALA A 73 -9.04 -8.35 -14.77
C ALA A 73 -8.37 -7.00 -15.03
N PRO A 74 -9.13 -6.01 -15.53
CA PRO A 74 -8.62 -4.66 -15.71
C PRO A 74 -8.01 -4.14 -14.43
N VAL A 75 -6.80 -3.59 -14.55
CA VAL A 75 -6.13 -3.03 -13.39
C VAL A 75 -6.91 -1.79 -12.94
N PRO A 76 -7.27 -1.68 -11.65
CA PRO A 76 -7.92 -0.50 -11.13
C PRO A 76 -7.00 0.71 -11.31
N HIS A 77 -7.38 1.63 -12.20
CA HIS A 77 -6.68 2.90 -12.34
C HIS A 77 -7.28 3.89 -11.33
N PRO A 78 -6.48 4.58 -10.50
CA PRO A 78 -7.00 5.65 -9.68
C PRO A 78 -7.63 6.70 -10.59
N ASP A 79 -8.84 7.16 -10.26
CA ASP A 79 -9.51 8.25 -10.99
C ASP A 79 -8.73 9.55 -10.73
N PRO A 80 -8.04 10.13 -11.74
CA PRO A 80 -7.22 11.32 -11.55
C PRO A 80 -8.05 12.56 -11.13
N ARG A 81 -9.38 12.51 -11.27
CA ARG A 81 -10.29 13.58 -10.83
C ARG A 81 -10.44 13.63 -9.30
N LEU A 82 -10.27 12.49 -8.63
CA LEU A 82 -10.34 12.42 -7.16
C LEU A 82 -9.10 13.06 -6.51
N THR A 83 -7.92 12.90 -7.12
CA THR A 83 -6.66 13.47 -6.61
C THR A 83 -6.46 14.95 -6.92
N THR A 84 -7.07 15.47 -7.99
CA THR A 84 -6.86 16.86 -8.47
C THR A 84 -7.75 17.89 -7.77
N SER A 85 -8.85 17.46 -7.14
CA SER A 85 -9.74 18.33 -6.38
C SER A 85 -9.41 18.40 -4.89
N GLU A 86 -8.48 17.57 -4.43
CA GLU A 86 -8.11 17.48 -3.02
C GLU A 86 -7.32 18.71 -2.55
N ARG A 87 -7.81 19.37 -1.51
CA ARG A 87 -7.16 20.52 -0.88
C ARG A 87 -6.66 20.16 0.51
N PHE A 88 -5.43 20.53 0.81
CA PHE A 88 -4.80 20.31 2.11
C PHE A 88 -4.72 21.61 2.90
N PRO A 89 -4.83 21.54 4.24
CA PRO A 89 -4.56 22.69 5.09
C PRO A 89 -3.06 23.01 5.05
N ILE A 90 -2.75 24.26 4.69
CA ILE A 90 -1.41 24.81 4.87
C ILE A 90 -1.28 25.28 6.31
N VAL A 91 -0.18 24.93 6.97
CA VAL A 91 0.04 25.27 8.37
C VAL A 91 1.35 26.01 8.60
N ASP A 92 1.44 26.71 9.73
CA ASP A 92 2.69 27.30 10.21
C ASP A 92 3.56 26.26 10.94
N LYS A 93 4.74 26.71 11.41
CA LYS A 93 5.69 25.88 12.18
C LYS A 93 5.14 25.40 13.53
N LYS A 94 3.99 25.90 13.97
CA LYS A 94 3.29 25.52 15.21
C LYS A 94 2.03 24.70 14.94
N ASP A 95 1.88 24.19 13.71
CA ASP A 95 0.70 23.47 13.23
C ASP A 95 -0.61 24.27 13.34
N ARG A 96 -0.57 25.59 13.09
CA ARG A 96 -1.77 26.43 13.00
C ARG A 96 -2.15 26.60 11.54
N ILE A 97 -3.43 26.44 11.22
CA ILE A 97 -3.93 26.57 9.84
C ILE A 97 -3.77 28.02 9.39
N LEU A 98 -3.13 28.20 8.23
CA LEU A 98 -2.98 29.48 7.52
C LEU A 98 -3.95 29.61 6.36
N GLY A 99 -4.35 28.48 5.77
CA GLY A 99 -5.23 28.42 4.60
C GLY A 99 -5.30 27.01 4.04
N SER A 100 -5.67 26.86 2.77
CA SER A 100 -5.60 25.59 2.06
C SER A 100 -5.08 25.77 0.64
N ALA A 101 -4.42 24.75 0.10
CA ALA A 101 -3.99 24.70 -1.29
C ALA A 101 -4.20 23.30 -1.87
N SER A 102 -4.16 23.19 -3.20
CA SER A 102 -4.20 21.90 -3.86
C SER A 102 -2.98 21.04 -3.52
N ARG A 103 -3.13 19.73 -3.64
CA ARG A 103 -2.03 18.77 -3.48
C ARG A 103 -0.76 19.16 -4.25
N SER A 104 -0.91 19.54 -5.52
CA SER A 104 0.22 19.92 -6.39
C SER A 104 0.92 21.18 -5.89
N GLU A 105 0.19 22.18 -5.40
CA GLU A 105 0.76 23.40 -4.82
C GLU A 105 1.49 23.10 -3.50
N VAL A 106 0.94 22.23 -2.65
CA VAL A 106 1.56 21.85 -1.37
C VAL A 106 2.88 21.13 -1.60
N HIS A 107 2.88 20.08 -2.42
CA HIS A 107 4.09 19.30 -2.69
C HIS A 107 5.08 20.05 -3.59
N GLY A 108 4.61 20.83 -4.57
CA GLY A 108 5.45 21.60 -5.47
C GLY A 108 6.21 22.74 -4.78
N ASN A 109 5.62 23.33 -3.72
CA ASN A 109 6.23 24.43 -2.98
C ASN A 109 6.76 24.02 -1.59
N ASN A 110 6.76 22.72 -1.26
CA ASN A 110 7.16 22.19 0.06
C ASN A 110 6.44 22.89 1.24
N LEU A 111 5.15 23.19 1.08
CA LEU A 111 4.35 23.84 2.12
C LEU A 111 4.17 22.89 3.30
N LEU A 112 4.22 23.42 4.52
CA LEU A 112 3.93 22.61 5.69
C LEU A 112 2.45 22.24 5.69
N HIS A 113 2.17 20.97 5.87
CA HIS A 113 0.81 20.42 5.82
C HIS A 113 0.67 19.29 6.84
N ARG A 114 -0.48 18.60 6.81
CA ARG A 114 -0.88 17.63 7.83
C ARG A 114 -1.15 16.28 7.22
N ALA A 115 -0.68 15.23 7.89
CA ALA A 115 -0.94 13.85 7.51
C ALA A 115 -1.22 12.97 8.75
N VAL A 116 -1.69 11.76 8.48
CA VAL A 116 -1.90 10.72 9.47
C VAL A 116 -1.20 9.44 9.04
N HIS A 117 -0.67 8.73 10.01
CA HIS A 117 -0.15 7.38 9.83
C HIS A 117 -0.86 6.45 10.80
N ILE A 118 -1.27 5.27 10.35
CA ILE A 118 -1.97 4.28 11.16
C ILE A 118 -1.16 2.97 11.17
N LEU A 119 -0.90 2.44 12.37
CA LEU A 119 -0.34 1.11 12.57
C LEU A 119 -1.44 0.16 13.05
N ILE A 120 -1.82 -0.80 12.22
CA ILE A 120 -2.78 -1.85 12.52
C ILE A 120 -2.04 -3.11 12.93
N PHE A 121 -2.44 -3.66 14.08
CA PHE A 121 -1.91 -4.90 14.61
C PHE A 121 -2.97 -5.99 14.56
N ASN A 122 -2.57 -7.24 14.35
CA ASN A 122 -3.44 -8.39 14.58
C ASN A 122 -3.38 -8.87 16.04
N ALA A 123 -4.15 -9.91 16.38
CA ALA A 123 -4.17 -10.50 17.71
C ALA A 123 -2.83 -11.14 18.14
N ALA A 124 -1.96 -11.50 17.18
CA ALA A 124 -0.62 -12.00 17.43
C ALA A 124 0.41 -10.89 17.72
N GLY A 125 0.00 -9.61 17.65
CA GLY A 125 0.88 -8.46 17.88
C GLY A 125 1.79 -8.16 16.68
N GLU A 126 1.51 -8.72 15.51
CA GLU A 126 2.18 -8.40 14.25
C GLU A 126 1.58 -7.13 13.66
N VAL A 127 2.40 -6.29 13.04
CA VAL A 127 1.97 -5.06 12.38
C VAL A 127 1.76 -5.30 10.89
N TYR A 128 0.68 -4.78 10.33
CA TYR A 128 0.47 -4.79 8.89
C TYR A 128 1.29 -3.68 8.23
N LEU A 129 2.11 -4.01 7.24
CA LEU A 129 2.75 -3.04 6.36
C LEU A 129 2.13 -3.12 4.97
N GLN A 130 1.91 -1.97 4.34
CA GLN A 130 1.47 -1.89 2.95
C GLN A 130 2.66 -1.58 2.05
N GLN A 131 2.73 -2.22 0.89
CA GLN A 131 3.55 -1.75 -0.21
C GLN A 131 2.69 -0.81 -1.05
N ARG A 132 3.13 0.44 -1.17
CA ARG A 132 2.42 1.49 -1.92
C ARG A 132 2.24 1.08 -3.38
N SER A 133 1.07 1.38 -3.93
CA SER A 133 0.78 1.25 -5.35
C SER A 133 1.80 2.01 -6.21
N ARG A 134 2.00 1.55 -7.44
CA ARG A 134 2.86 2.24 -8.41
C ARG A 134 2.30 3.60 -8.85
N TRP A 135 1.00 3.84 -8.65
CA TRP A 135 0.33 5.10 -9.00
C TRP A 135 0.54 6.23 -7.99
N LYS A 136 1.11 5.94 -6.83
CA LYS A 136 1.37 6.97 -5.83
C LYS A 136 2.43 7.93 -6.38
N ASP A 137 2.07 9.21 -6.39
CA ASP A 137 2.95 10.34 -6.73
C ASP A 137 4.21 10.41 -5.84
N ARG A 138 4.10 9.97 -4.58
CA ARG A 138 5.19 9.89 -3.61
C ARG A 138 5.44 8.44 -3.20
N HIS A 139 6.72 8.07 -3.26
CA HIS A 139 7.25 6.77 -2.82
C HIS A 139 6.54 5.54 -3.43
N PRO A 140 6.33 5.47 -4.77
CA PRO A 140 5.69 4.31 -5.38
C PRO A 140 6.49 3.03 -5.06
N LEU A 141 5.78 1.92 -4.84
CA LEU A 141 6.35 0.60 -4.55
C LEU A 141 7.20 0.49 -3.25
N LYS A 142 7.26 1.53 -2.43
CA LYS A 142 7.90 1.47 -1.10
C LYS A 142 6.96 0.89 -0.06
N TRP A 143 7.53 0.28 0.98
CA TRP A 143 6.79 -0.15 2.15
C TRP A 143 6.46 1.03 3.07
N ASP A 144 5.26 1.02 3.64
CA ASP A 144 4.72 2.11 4.44
C ASP A 144 3.88 1.57 5.61
N SER A 145 3.31 2.48 6.39
CA SER A 145 2.37 2.21 7.48
C SER A 145 1.15 1.45 6.99
N SER A 146 0.38 0.86 7.90
CA SER A 146 -0.78 0.05 7.52
C SER A 146 -1.79 0.81 6.67
N ALA A 147 -2.00 2.09 7.00
CA ALA A 147 -2.66 3.08 6.15
C ALA A 147 -2.04 4.46 6.43
N ALA A 148 -2.06 5.36 5.44
CA ALA A 148 -1.57 6.73 5.61
C ALA A 148 -2.15 7.69 4.57
N GLY A 149 -2.44 8.93 4.97
CA GLY A 149 -2.96 9.93 4.05
C GLY A 149 -2.93 11.35 4.60
N HIS A 150 -3.28 12.30 3.75
CA HIS A 150 -3.26 13.71 4.10
C HIS A 150 -4.58 14.11 4.77
N VAL A 151 -4.49 15.07 5.70
CA VAL A 151 -5.69 15.68 6.26
C VAL A 151 -6.28 16.62 5.22
N ALA A 152 -7.54 16.44 4.84
CA ALA A 152 -8.22 17.37 3.95
C ALA A 152 -8.50 18.71 4.65
N ALA A 153 -8.66 19.80 3.90
CA ALA A 153 -8.83 21.16 4.44
C ALA A 153 -10.00 21.31 5.43
N ALA A 154 -11.05 20.51 5.29
CA ALA A 154 -12.23 20.51 6.15
C ALA A 154 -12.26 19.37 7.18
N GLU A 155 -11.17 18.59 7.31
CA GLU A 155 -11.09 17.44 8.21
C GLU A 155 -10.16 17.69 9.40
N ARG A 156 -10.41 16.95 10.47
CA ARG A 156 -9.50 16.79 11.60
C ARG A 156 -8.69 15.50 11.43
N TYR A 157 -7.49 15.46 12.01
CA TYR A 157 -6.65 14.26 12.01
C TYR A 157 -7.39 12.96 12.41
N ASP A 158 -8.31 13.03 13.38
CA ASP A 158 -9.04 11.83 13.82
C ASP A 158 -10.02 11.32 12.76
N GLU A 159 -10.64 12.23 12.02
CA GLU A 159 -11.59 11.92 10.95
C GLU A 159 -10.85 11.35 9.75
N THR A 160 -9.77 12.02 9.34
CA THR A 160 -8.84 11.54 8.32
C THR A 160 -8.34 10.14 8.64
N ALA A 161 -7.85 9.88 9.87
CA ALA A 161 -7.33 8.56 10.22
C ALA A 161 -8.37 7.43 10.10
N ARG A 162 -9.64 7.71 10.39
CA ARG A 162 -10.73 6.74 10.20
C ARG A 162 -11.11 6.58 8.73
N ARG A 163 -11.13 7.68 7.96
CA ARG A 163 -11.42 7.67 6.52
C ARG A 163 -10.36 6.87 5.77
N GLU A 164 -9.10 7.22 5.92
CA GLU A 164 -7.96 6.56 5.26
C GLU A 164 -7.92 5.06 5.60
N LEU A 165 -8.12 4.69 6.86
CA LEU A 165 -8.16 3.27 7.25
C LEU A 165 -9.27 2.50 6.52
N LYS A 166 -10.44 3.12 6.37
CA LYS A 166 -11.58 2.50 5.68
C LYS A 166 -11.36 2.45 4.17
N GLU A 167 -10.82 3.50 3.58
CA GLU A 167 -10.56 3.61 2.13
C GLU A 167 -9.43 2.70 1.68
N GLU A 168 -8.34 2.60 2.44
CA GLU A 168 -7.16 1.81 2.07
C GLU A 168 -7.29 0.34 2.48
N LEU A 169 -7.86 0.03 3.66
CA LEU A 169 -7.90 -1.34 4.20
C LEU A 169 -9.30 -1.94 4.37
N GLY A 170 -10.36 -1.18 4.11
CA GLY A 170 -11.75 -1.68 4.19
C GLY A 170 -12.26 -1.94 5.60
N VAL A 171 -11.56 -1.47 6.64
CA VAL A 171 -11.90 -1.75 8.05
C VAL A 171 -12.21 -0.50 8.87
N SER A 172 -12.93 -0.68 9.97
CA SER A 172 -13.26 0.39 10.91
C SER A 172 -13.08 -0.13 12.33
N VAL A 173 -11.91 0.13 12.91
CA VAL A 173 -11.57 -0.26 14.29
C VAL A 173 -11.24 0.96 15.15
N PRO A 174 -11.36 0.89 16.48
CA PRO A 174 -10.93 1.97 17.35
C PRO A 174 -9.46 2.32 17.16
N LEU A 175 -9.17 3.61 16.99
CA LEU A 175 -7.83 4.14 16.83
C LEU A 175 -7.38 4.92 18.06
N ARG A 176 -6.20 4.60 18.57
CA ARG A 176 -5.56 5.31 19.68
C ARG A 176 -4.45 6.21 19.15
N LYS A 177 -4.50 7.50 19.46
CA LYS A 177 -3.38 8.44 19.22
C LYS A 177 -2.17 8.03 20.04
N ILE A 178 -1.03 7.88 19.37
CA ILE A 178 0.24 7.52 20.01
C ILE A 178 1.09 8.75 20.23
N LEU A 179 1.44 9.46 19.16
CA LEU A 179 2.32 10.63 19.21
C LEU A 179 2.11 11.49 17.96
N LYS A 180 2.67 12.68 18.01
CA LYS A 180 2.70 13.60 16.87
C LYS A 180 4.14 13.92 16.51
N LEU A 181 4.47 13.81 15.22
CA LEU A 181 5.76 14.22 14.67
C LEU A 181 5.69 15.64 14.13
N PRO A 182 6.77 16.42 14.27
CA PRO A 182 6.86 17.74 13.66
C PRO A 182 7.11 17.64 12.16
N ALA A 183 6.66 18.65 11.41
CA ALA A 183 6.99 18.80 10.01
C ALA A 183 8.49 19.03 9.79
N ALA A 184 9.10 18.20 8.95
CA ALA A 184 10.48 18.28 8.52
C ALA A 184 10.66 17.65 7.14
N ARG A 185 11.80 17.89 6.48
CA ARG A 185 12.08 17.30 5.16
C ARG A 185 11.94 15.77 5.12
N ARG A 186 12.30 15.08 6.22
CA ARG A 186 12.19 13.62 6.36
C ARG A 186 10.75 13.11 6.49
N THR A 187 9.84 13.95 6.97
CA THR A 187 8.39 13.69 7.00
C THR A 187 7.69 14.35 5.80
N ASP A 188 8.42 14.63 4.72
CA ASP A 188 7.90 15.34 3.56
C ASP A 188 7.16 16.66 3.87
N HIS A 189 7.67 17.39 4.86
CA HIS A 189 7.08 18.64 5.35
C HIS A 189 5.71 18.47 6.04
N GLU A 190 5.40 17.27 6.53
CA GLU A 190 4.14 16.95 7.19
C GLU A 190 4.24 16.94 8.72
N PHE A 191 3.25 17.55 9.38
CA PHE A 191 2.90 17.19 10.75
C PHE A 191 2.10 15.89 10.72
N ILE A 192 2.60 14.87 11.40
CA ILE A 192 2.00 13.53 11.36
C ILE A 192 1.45 13.16 12.73
N TRP A 193 0.15 12.87 12.81
CA TRP A 193 -0.38 12.11 13.93
C TRP A 193 -0.27 10.61 13.67
N LEU A 194 0.39 9.90 14.58
CA LEU A 194 0.51 8.45 14.54
C LEU A 194 -0.59 7.81 15.39
N TYR A 195 -1.34 6.89 14.78
CA TYR A 195 -2.39 6.11 15.40
C TYR A 195 -2.02 4.63 15.48
N LYS A 196 -2.61 3.94 16.45
CA LYS A 196 -2.55 2.48 16.57
C LYS A 196 -3.97 1.91 16.64
N GLY A 197 -4.22 0.85 15.88
CA GLY A 197 -5.43 0.03 15.95
C GLY A 197 -5.10 -1.45 16.10
N VAL A 198 -6.10 -2.24 16.45
CA VAL A 198 -6.02 -3.71 16.45
C VAL A 198 -7.20 -4.24 15.64
N VAL A 199 -6.95 -5.20 14.76
CA VAL A 199 -7.95 -5.83 13.91
C VAL A 199 -8.09 -7.31 14.25
N SER A 200 -9.33 -7.79 14.18
CA SER A 200 -9.68 -9.22 14.29
C SER A 200 -10.34 -9.76 13.03
N SER A 201 -10.72 -8.89 12.09
CA SER A 201 -11.26 -9.23 10.78
C SER A 201 -10.16 -9.28 9.72
N GLU A 202 -10.48 -9.90 8.59
CA GLU A 202 -9.67 -9.78 7.39
C GLU A 202 -9.64 -8.32 6.89
N LEU A 203 -8.53 -7.95 6.26
CA LEU A 203 -8.37 -6.65 5.61
C LEU A 203 -8.82 -6.80 4.14
N ALA A 204 -9.34 -5.72 3.58
CA ALA A 204 -9.64 -5.63 2.15
C ALA A 204 -8.84 -4.47 1.53
N PRO A 205 -7.54 -4.67 1.23
CA PRO A 205 -6.69 -3.63 0.66
C PRO A 205 -7.23 -3.10 -0.67
N ASN A 206 -7.33 -1.78 -0.80
CA ASN A 206 -7.67 -1.12 -2.05
C ASN A 206 -6.50 -1.20 -3.03
N LYS A 207 -6.64 -1.97 -4.10
CA LYS A 207 -5.59 -2.21 -5.10
C LYS A 207 -5.12 -0.95 -5.84
N CYS A 208 -5.91 0.13 -5.87
CA CYS A 208 -5.46 1.42 -6.42
C CYS A 208 -4.37 2.06 -5.56
N GLU A 209 -4.45 1.85 -4.24
CA GLU A 209 -3.59 2.47 -3.22
C GLU A 209 -2.46 1.53 -2.76
N ILE A 210 -2.75 0.23 -2.74
CA ILE A 210 -1.91 -0.81 -2.15
C ILE A 210 -1.60 -1.89 -3.18
N GLN A 211 -0.31 -2.08 -3.47
CA GLN A 211 0.15 -3.16 -4.34
C GLN A 211 0.00 -4.53 -3.65
N ARG A 212 0.35 -4.60 -2.37
CA ARG A 212 0.23 -5.76 -1.49
C ARG A 212 0.44 -5.33 -0.04
N GLY A 213 0.13 -6.19 0.92
CA GLY A 213 0.57 -5.99 2.29
C GLY A 213 0.80 -7.27 3.05
N ILE A 214 1.42 -7.14 4.22
CA ILE A 214 1.92 -8.27 5.01
C ILE A 214 1.89 -7.93 6.50
N PHE A 215 1.45 -8.88 7.32
CA PHE A 215 1.65 -8.83 8.76
C PHE A 215 3.05 -9.32 9.12
N LEU A 216 3.79 -8.54 9.91
CA LEU A 216 5.13 -8.87 10.35
C LEU A 216 5.30 -8.64 11.85
N PRO A 217 6.05 -9.51 12.55
CA PRO A 217 6.46 -9.23 13.92
C PRO A 217 7.26 -7.91 13.99
N PRO A 218 7.05 -7.06 15.03
CA PRO A 218 7.78 -5.79 15.14
C PRO A 218 9.31 -5.92 15.09
N ALA A 219 9.86 -7.01 15.63
CA ALA A 219 11.31 -7.27 15.57
C ALA A 219 11.82 -7.48 14.13
N VAL A 220 11.01 -8.06 13.24
CA VAL A 220 11.35 -8.22 11.82
C VAL A 220 11.36 -6.85 11.14
N VAL A 221 10.38 -6.01 11.45
CA VAL A 221 10.32 -4.63 10.94
C VAL A 221 11.51 -3.80 11.44
N ASP A 222 11.89 -3.94 12.72
CA ASP A 222 13.07 -3.28 13.29
C ASP A 222 14.36 -3.69 12.54
N GLY A 223 14.54 -4.98 12.27
CA GLY A 223 15.68 -5.49 11.51
C GLY A 223 15.69 -5.01 10.07
N TRP A 224 14.52 -5.04 9.39
CA TRP A 224 14.41 -4.64 8.00
C TRP A 224 14.63 -3.15 7.80
N THR A 225 13.99 -2.30 8.62
CA THR A 225 14.17 -0.84 8.55
C THR A 225 15.60 -0.41 8.84
N SER A 226 16.32 -1.16 9.69
CA SER A 226 17.74 -0.92 9.98
C SER A 226 18.66 -1.37 8.84
N ALA A 227 18.38 -2.54 8.23
CA ALA A 227 19.25 -3.13 7.21
C ALA A 227 19.04 -2.55 5.81
N ARG A 228 17.81 -2.16 5.47
CA ARG A 228 17.40 -1.63 4.16
C ARG A 228 16.37 -0.51 4.30
N PRO A 229 16.74 0.64 4.90
CA PRO A 229 15.83 1.77 5.05
C PRO A 229 15.30 2.27 3.70
N GLU A 230 16.03 2.08 2.61
CA GLU A 230 15.63 2.45 1.26
C GLU A 230 14.39 1.69 0.76
N ASP A 231 14.02 0.56 1.33
CA ASP A 231 12.80 -0.18 0.95
C ASP A 231 11.51 0.54 1.39
N PHE A 232 11.62 1.56 2.25
CA PHE A 232 10.50 2.20 2.93
C PHE A 232 10.27 3.65 2.52
N ALA A 233 9.04 4.12 2.69
CA ALA A 233 8.71 5.53 2.65
C ALA A 233 9.33 6.25 3.86
N SER A 234 9.84 7.47 3.67
CA SER A 234 10.54 8.18 4.75
C SER A 234 9.63 8.52 5.92
N GLY A 235 8.36 8.87 5.65
CA GLY A 235 7.35 9.11 6.67
C GLY A 235 7.11 7.90 7.58
N PHE A 236 7.10 6.69 7.00
CA PHE A 236 7.03 5.44 7.77
C PHE A 236 8.24 5.27 8.68
N LEU A 237 9.47 5.46 8.19
CA LEU A 237 10.67 5.30 9.00
C LEU A 237 10.64 6.21 10.23
N GLU A 238 10.24 7.47 10.06
CA GLU A 238 10.10 8.42 11.16
C GLU A 238 9.02 8.00 12.16
N CYS A 239 7.86 7.56 11.65
CA CYS A 239 6.76 7.05 12.47
C CYS A 239 7.15 5.80 13.25
N TRP A 240 7.76 4.83 12.59
CA TRP A 240 8.19 3.57 13.18
C TRP A 240 9.23 3.83 14.27
N ASN A 241 10.30 4.56 13.97
CA ASN A 241 11.33 4.90 14.96
C ASN A 241 10.75 5.63 16.19
N ALA A 242 9.82 6.56 15.97
CA ALA A 242 9.14 7.24 17.07
C ALA A 242 8.23 6.30 17.87
N TYR A 243 7.49 5.41 17.21
CA TYR A 243 6.68 4.37 17.86
C TYR A 243 7.55 3.48 18.74
N ARG A 244 8.68 2.98 18.22
CA ARG A 244 9.57 2.06 18.94
C ARG A 244 10.26 2.69 20.14
N ARG A 245 10.61 3.98 20.07
CA ARG A 245 11.08 4.74 21.25
C ARG A 245 10.02 4.88 22.33
N LYS A 246 8.75 5.07 21.94
CA LYS A 246 7.63 5.27 22.88
C LYS A 246 7.07 3.96 23.43
N MET A 247 7.16 2.89 22.65
CA MET A 247 6.63 1.56 22.93
C MET A 247 7.73 0.51 22.64
N PRO A 248 8.77 0.43 23.49
CA PRO A 248 9.80 -0.60 23.35
C PRO A 248 9.16 -1.99 23.42
N LEU A 249 9.80 -3.01 22.82
CA LEU A 249 9.37 -4.40 23.06
C LEU A 249 9.46 -4.67 24.56
N ASP A 250 8.48 -5.39 25.11
CA ASP A 250 8.54 -5.86 26.49
C ASP A 250 9.75 -6.79 26.64
N GLY A 251 10.86 -6.21 27.11
CA GLY A 251 12.12 -6.88 27.31
C GLY A 251 12.80 -6.41 28.60
N ASN A 252 12.04 -6.31 29.71
CA ASN A 252 12.50 -6.61 31.09
C ASN A 252 11.37 -6.45 32.13
N ARG A 253 10.35 -7.32 32.15
CA ARG A 253 9.62 -7.54 33.41
C ARG A 253 10.26 -8.74 34.09
N PRO A 254 10.88 -8.59 35.28
CA PRO A 254 11.37 -9.75 36.01
C PRO A 254 10.19 -10.69 36.23
N ILE A 255 10.38 -11.94 35.82
CA ILE A 255 9.47 -13.04 36.14
C ILE A 255 9.39 -13.07 37.67
N ARG A 256 8.30 -12.56 38.24
CA ARG A 256 8.05 -12.74 39.67
C ARG A 256 7.92 -14.25 39.88
N PRO A 257 8.74 -14.87 40.74
CA PRO A 257 8.53 -16.28 41.06
C PRO A 257 7.11 -16.41 41.60
N ARG A 258 6.34 -17.32 41.02
CA ARG A 258 5.05 -17.72 41.57
C ARG A 258 5.33 -18.30 42.94
N THR A 259 5.10 -17.51 43.99
CA THR A 259 4.95 -18.03 45.34
C THR A 259 3.66 -18.84 45.33
N PHE A 260 3.81 -20.16 45.38
CA PHE A 260 2.72 -21.04 45.75
C PHE A 260 2.46 -20.84 47.24
N SER A 261 1.24 -20.43 47.57
CA SER A 261 0.64 -20.48 48.90
C SER A 261 -0.68 -21.21 48.76
#